data_AF-A0A959TNJ9-F1
#
_entry.id   AF-A0A959TNJ9-F1
#
_cell.length_a   1.000
_cell.length_b   1.000
_cell.length_c   1.000
_cell.angle_alpha   90.00
_cell.angle_beta   90.00
_cell.angle_gamma   90.00
#
_symmetry.space_group_name_H-M   'P 1'
#
loop_
_entity.id
_entity.type
_entity.pdbx_description
1 polymer ?
#
loop_
_entity_poly.entity_id
_entity_poly.type
_entity_poly.pdbx_seq_one_letter_code
_entity_poly.pdbx_strand_id
1 'polypeptide(L)'
;NLDRGFVLSDHADWDDLLQAVKDTGAERIIATHGYTDHFSRFLRECGYDATSESTEFAGESEEGSSGTSTPSVDPPGRSEQTSQA
;
A
#
# COMPACT_ATOMS: atom_id res chain seq x y z
N ASN A 1 -21.44 -11.52 19.79
CA ASN A 1 -20.02 -11.11 19.67
C ASN A 1 -19.71 -11.00 18.18
N LEU A 2 -20.33 -10.00 17.55
CA LEU A 2 -20.13 -9.59 16.14
C LEU A 2 -19.26 -8.31 16.13
N ASP A 3 -18.55 -8.07 17.22
CA ASP A 3 -17.88 -6.82 17.57
C ASP A 3 -16.40 -6.81 17.15
N ARG A 4 -16.05 -7.66 16.18
CA ARG A 4 -14.76 -7.61 15.48
C ARG A 4 -15.03 -7.27 14.02
N GLY A 5 -14.91 -5.99 13.69
CA GLY A 5 -14.80 -5.55 12.31
C GLY A 5 -13.51 -6.09 11.69
N PHE A 6 -13.53 -6.36 10.38
CA PHE A 6 -12.35 -6.66 9.60
C PHE A 6 -12.07 -5.48 8.66
N VAL A 7 -10.80 -5.23 8.37
CA VAL A 7 -10.39 -4.20 7.42
C VAL A 7 -10.69 -4.71 6.01
N LEU A 8 -11.39 -3.90 5.21
CA LEU A 8 -11.64 -4.14 3.80
C LEU A 8 -10.70 -3.24 2.98
N SER A 9 -10.05 -3.81 1.98
CA SER A 9 -9.28 -3.05 0.99
C SER A 9 -10.23 -2.41 -0.01
N ASP A 10 -10.00 -1.14 -0.37
CA ASP A 10 -10.71 -0.47 -1.46
C ASP A 10 -9.96 -0.56 -2.81
N HIS A 11 -8.74 -1.11 -2.81
CA HIS A 11 -7.94 -1.28 -4.01
C HIS A 11 -8.37 -2.50 -4.82
N ALA A 12 -8.48 -2.30 -6.14
CA ALA A 12 -8.70 -3.37 -7.10
C ALA A 12 -7.40 -4.14 -7.37
N ASP A 13 -7.54 -5.44 -7.61
CA ASP A 13 -6.43 -6.29 -8.02
C ASP A 13 -6.04 -6.01 -9.48
N TRP A 14 -4.84 -6.45 -9.86
CA TRP A 14 -4.28 -6.20 -11.19
C TRP A 14 -5.17 -6.68 -12.34
N ASP A 15 -5.73 -7.89 -12.21
CA ASP A 15 -6.59 -8.47 -13.24
C ASP A 15 -7.91 -7.69 -13.37
N ASP A 16 -8.46 -7.20 -12.26
CA ASP A 16 -9.66 -6.37 -12.25
C ASP A 16 -9.40 -5.01 -12.91
N LEU A 17 -8.24 -4.41 -12.67
CA LEU A 17 -7.83 -3.18 -13.36
C LEU A 17 -7.71 -3.38 -14.87
N LEU A 18 -7.13 -4.50 -15.32
CA LEU A 18 -7.04 -4.82 -16.74
C LEU A 18 -8.41 -5.08 -17.36
N GLN A 19 -9.29 -5.76 -16.63
CA GLN A 19 -10.66 -6.02 -17.09
C GLN A 19 -11.42 -4.70 -17.23
N ALA A 20 -11.32 -3.79 -16.26
CA ALA A 20 -11.93 -2.47 -16.33
C ALA A 20 -11.42 -1.66 -17.55
N VAL A 21 -10.13 -1.71 -17.87
CA VAL A 21 -9.58 -1.06 -19.07
C VAL A 21 -10.20 -1.65 -20.36
N LYS A 22 -10.34 -2.97 -20.44
CA LYS A 22 -10.94 -3.63 -21.61
C LYS A 22 -12.42 -3.29 -21.75
N ASP A 23 -13.16 -3.30 -20.65
CA ASP A 23 -14.59 -3.05 -20.62
C ASP A 23 -14.92 -1.59 -20.94
N THR A 24 -14.04 -0.66 -20.56
CA THR A 24 -14.20 0.77 -20.88
C THR A 24 -13.82 1.09 -22.32
N GLY A 25 -12.95 0.31 -22.96
CA GLY A 25 -12.46 0.58 -24.32
C GLY A 25 -11.71 1.91 -24.43
N ALA A 26 -11.10 2.37 -23.34
CA ALA A 26 -10.44 3.67 -23.28
C ALA A 26 -9.29 3.78 -24.29
N GLU A 27 -9.25 4.88 -25.04
CA GLU A 27 -8.18 5.16 -26.00
C GLU A 27 -6.90 5.65 -25.32
N ARG A 28 -7.04 6.36 -24.20
CA ARG A 28 -5.94 6.91 -23.40
C ARG A 28 -6.13 6.56 -21.93
N ILE A 29 -5.09 6.02 -21.29
CA ILE A 29 -5.12 5.58 -19.90
C ILE A 29 -4.08 6.38 -19.11
N ILE A 30 -4.47 6.98 -17.99
CA ILE A 30 -3.57 7.79 -17.16
C ILE A 30 -3.57 7.22 -15.74
N ALA A 31 -2.43 6.72 -15.30
CA ALA A 31 -2.26 6.16 -13.95
C ALA A 31 -1.67 7.23 -13.02
N THR A 32 -2.30 7.47 -11.87
CA THR A 32 -1.96 8.58 -10.96
C THR A 32 -1.47 8.16 -9.57
N HIS A 33 -1.86 6.98 -9.09
CA HIS A 33 -1.48 6.47 -7.77
C HIS A 33 -1.11 4.98 -7.82
N GLY A 34 -0.26 4.54 -6.88
CA GLY A 34 0.25 3.17 -6.81
C GLY A 34 1.43 2.91 -7.76
N TYR A 35 1.52 1.70 -8.30
CA TYR A 35 2.60 1.25 -9.19
C TYR A 35 2.39 1.71 -10.64
N THR A 36 2.25 3.02 -10.84
CA THR A 36 1.82 3.65 -12.11
C THR A 36 2.76 3.38 -13.28
N ASP A 37 4.07 3.38 -13.08
CA ASP A 37 5.05 3.14 -14.14
C ASP A 37 5.00 1.70 -14.68
N HIS A 38 4.89 0.74 -13.76
CA HIS A 38 4.79 -0.68 -14.12
C HIS A 38 3.49 -0.96 -14.87
N PHE A 39 2.37 -0.42 -14.38
CA PHE A 39 1.07 -0.59 -15.00
C PHE A 39 1.01 0.08 -16.39
N SER A 40 1.47 1.33 -16.49
CA SER A 40 1.48 2.05 -17.77
C SER A 40 2.38 1.38 -18.80
N ARG A 41 3.54 0.86 -18.38
CA ARG A 41 4.41 0.08 -19.27
C ARG A 41 3.74 -1.19 -19.79
N PHE A 42 3.12 -1.97 -18.90
CA PHE A 42 2.42 -3.19 -19.29
C PHE A 42 1.29 -2.92 -20.29
N LEU A 43 0.49 -1.87 -20.05
CA LEU A 43 -0.58 -1.46 -20.95
C LEU A 43 -0.06 -1.05 -22.33
N ARG A 44 1.07 -0.35 -22.41
CA ARG A 44 1.73 -0.03 -23.68
C ARG A 44 2.22 -1.28 -24.42
N GLU A 45 2.77 -2.25 -23.69
CA GLU A 45 3.17 -3.55 -24.27
C GLU A 45 1.95 -4.31 -24.83
N CYS A 46 0.78 -4.12 -24.23
CA CYS A 46 -0.50 -4.65 -24.73
C CYS A 46 -1.11 -3.84 -25.89
N GLY A 47 -0.51 -2.70 -26.26
CA GLY A 47 -0.96 -1.86 -27.37
C GLY A 47 -1.87 -0.68 -27.00
N TYR A 48 -2.02 -0.35 -25.71
CA TYR A 48 -2.78 0.81 -25.25
C TYR A 48 -1.89 2.07 -25.13
N ASP A 49 -2.48 3.26 -25.37
CA ASP A 49 -1.80 4.54 -25.07
C ASP A 49 -1.97 4.86 -23.58
N ALA A 50 -1.03 4.37 -22.76
CA ALA A 50 -1.01 4.59 -21.32
C ALA A 50 0.10 5.55 -20.89
N THR A 51 -0.10 6.34 -19.83
CA THR A 51 0.91 7.23 -19.22
C THR A 51 0.80 7.29 -17.70
N SER A 52 1.95 7.33 -17.03
CA SER A 52 2.04 7.63 -15.60
C SER A 52 2.12 9.15 -15.44
N GLU A 53 1.18 9.74 -14.69
CA GLU A 53 1.22 11.15 -14.31
C GLU A 53 1.34 11.25 -12.79
N SER A 54 2.40 11.91 -12.33
CA SER A 54 2.55 12.27 -10.91
C SER A 54 1.69 13.52 -10.65
N THR A 55 0.41 13.33 -10.37
CA THR A 55 -0.46 14.44 -10.00
C THR A 55 0.01 15.07 -8.68
N GLU A 56 -0.03 16.40 -8.57
CA GLU A 56 0.33 17.14 -7.33
C GLU A 56 -0.59 16.84 -6.13
N PHE A 57 -1.62 16.01 -6.32
CA PHE A 57 -2.47 15.45 -5.27
C PHE A 57 -1.75 14.32 -4.50
N ALA A 58 -0.51 14.58 -4.11
CA ALA A 58 0.27 13.69 -3.27
C ALA A 58 -0.07 13.96 -1.80
N GLY A 59 -1.14 13.33 -1.32
CA GLY A 59 -1.41 13.21 0.11
C GLY A 59 -2.50 14.13 0.64
N GLU A 60 -3.75 13.74 0.41
CA GLU A 60 -4.67 13.63 1.55
C GLU A 60 -4.32 12.32 2.25
N SER A 61 -3.12 12.24 2.83
CA SER A 61 -2.80 11.18 3.78
C SER A 61 -3.79 11.36 4.92
N GLU A 62 -4.59 10.34 5.21
CA GLU A 62 -5.39 10.32 6.42
C GLU A 62 -4.44 10.54 7.62
N GLU A 63 -4.42 11.75 8.16
CA GLU A 63 -3.80 12.06 9.44
C GLU A 63 -4.62 11.37 10.54
N GLY A 64 -4.45 10.06 10.66
CA GLY A 64 -4.81 9.28 11.83
C GLY A 64 -3.81 9.56 12.94
N SER A 65 -4.01 10.67 13.66
CA SER A 65 -3.36 10.93 14.94
C SER A 65 -3.53 9.72 15.88
N SER A 66 -2.43 9.01 16.14
CA SER A 66 -2.31 8.15 17.32
C SER A 66 -0.97 8.42 17.99
N GLY A 67 -0.89 9.57 18.66
CA GLY A 67 0.03 9.73 19.76
C GLY A 67 -0.41 8.85 20.93
N THR A 68 0.43 7.90 21.34
CA THR A 68 0.72 7.73 22.77
C THR A 68 2.12 7.20 22.98
N SER A 69 2.87 7.97 23.74
CA SER A 69 4.22 7.71 24.21
C SER A 69 4.22 6.57 25.23
N THR A 70 5.19 5.66 25.13
CA THR A 70 5.76 5.03 26.33
C THR A 70 7.27 4.92 26.16
N PRO A 71 8.08 5.63 26.97
CA PRO A 71 9.52 5.48 26.96
C PRO A 71 9.88 4.13 27.60
N SER A 72 10.52 3.25 26.82
CA SER A 72 11.14 2.05 27.36
C SER A 72 12.41 2.45 28.09
N VAL A 73 12.30 2.73 29.39
CA VAL A 73 13.44 2.83 30.31
C VAL A 73 13.72 1.43 30.86
N ASP A 74 14.87 0.87 30.51
CA ASP A 74 15.42 -0.36 31.10
C ASP A 74 15.64 -0.23 32.62
N PRO A 75 15.49 -1.34 33.37
CA PRO A 75 16.34 -1.54 34.54
C PRO A 75 17.04 -2.91 34.58
N PRO A 76 18.13 -3.03 35.38
CA PRO A 76 19.23 -3.94 35.14
C PRO A 76 19.05 -5.30 35.84
N GLY A 77 19.38 -6.39 35.14
CA GLY A 77 19.35 -7.75 35.67
C GLY A 77 20.71 -8.44 35.58
N ARG A 78 21.68 -8.05 36.41
CA ARG A 78 22.88 -8.86 36.70
C ARG A 78 22.46 -10.00 37.63
N SER A 79 22.55 -11.24 37.18
CA SER A 79 22.69 -12.39 38.08
C SER A 79 23.74 -13.36 37.54
N GLU A 80 24.78 -13.48 38.34
CA GLU A 80 25.86 -14.45 38.28
C GLU A 80 25.30 -15.87 38.55
N GLN A 81 25.92 -16.91 37.97
CA GLN A 81 26.33 -18.19 38.61
C GLN A 81 26.15 -19.48 37.77
N THR A 82 27.30 -20.08 37.44
CA THR A 82 27.67 -21.51 37.46
C THR A 82 26.65 -22.60 37.09
N SER A 83 27.00 -23.45 36.12
CA SER A 83 27.08 -24.91 36.36
C SER A 83 27.90 -25.65 35.31
N GLN A 84 28.70 -26.58 35.83
CA GLN A 84 29.55 -27.54 35.14
C GLN A 84 28.74 -28.55 34.31
N ALA A 85 29.34 -29.01 33.21
CA ALA A 85 29.45 -30.43 32.84
C ALA A 85 30.71 -30.60 31.98
#